data_AF-C9J1Z3-F1
#
_entry.id   AF-C9J1Z3-F1
#
_cell.length_a   1.000
_cell.length_b   1.000
_cell.length_c   1.000
_cell.angle_alpha   90.00
_cell.angle_beta   90.00
_cell.angle_gamma   90.00
#
_symmetry.space_group_name_H-M   'P 1'
#
loop_
_entity.id
_entity.type
_entity.pdbx_description
1 polymer ?
#
loop_
_entity_poly.entity_id
_entity_poly.type
_entity_poly.pdbx_seq_one_letter_code
_entity_poly.pdbx_strand_id
1 'polypeptide(L)'
;MKRMRQERRLCCVVVLEPVERVSTWVAFQSDGTVTSCDSLFAHLHGYVSGEDVAGQHITDLIPSVQLPPSGQHIPKNLKIQRSVGRARDGTTFPLSLKLKSQPSSEEATTGEAAPVSGYRASVWVFCTISGLITLLPDGT
;
A
#
# COMPACT_ATOMS: atom_id res chain seq x y z
N MET A 1 -4.19 52.23 -37.34
CA MET A 1 -4.48 51.28 -36.26
C MET A 1 -4.80 49.91 -36.86
N LYS A 2 -3.88 48.93 -36.77
CA LYS A 2 -4.12 47.56 -37.26
C LYS A 2 -4.95 46.79 -36.22
N ARG A 3 -6.16 46.34 -36.57
CA ARG A 3 -6.93 45.41 -35.74
C ARG A 3 -6.23 44.06 -35.77
N MET A 4 -5.69 43.62 -34.63
CA MET A 4 -5.29 42.22 -34.44
C MET A 4 -6.55 41.36 -34.54
N ARG A 5 -6.63 40.51 -35.56
CA ARG A 5 -7.56 39.38 -35.56
C ARG A 5 -7.06 38.40 -34.50
N GLN A 6 -7.71 38.36 -33.35
CA GLN A 6 -7.53 37.30 -32.37
C GLN A 6 -8.16 36.03 -32.99
N GLU A 7 -7.35 35.18 -33.60
CA GLU A 7 -7.79 33.83 -33.97
C GLU A 7 -8.22 33.14 -32.68
N ARG A 8 -9.52 32.85 -32.54
CA ARG A 8 -10.04 31.97 -31.50
C ARG A 8 -9.53 30.57 -31.80
N ARG A 9 -8.29 30.28 -31.40
CA ARG A 9 -7.78 28.91 -31.34
C ARG A 9 -8.62 28.18 -30.30
N LEU A 10 -9.56 27.36 -30.77
CA LEU A 10 -10.30 26.45 -29.92
C LEU A 10 -9.28 25.47 -29.36
N CYS A 11 -9.11 25.43 -28.04
CA CYS A 11 -8.25 24.44 -27.40
C CYS A 11 -9.13 23.47 -26.62
N CYS A 12 -8.87 22.17 -26.77
CA CYS A 12 -9.52 21.14 -25.98
C CYS A 12 -8.70 20.95 -24.70
N VAL A 13 -9.34 21.09 -23.54
CA VAL A 13 -8.71 20.79 -22.25
C VAL A 13 -9.04 19.34 -21.91
N VAL A 14 -8.00 18.53 -21.72
CA VAL A 14 -8.12 17.13 -21.31
C VAL A 14 -7.56 16.99 -19.90
N VAL A 15 -8.36 16.35 -19.03
CA VAL A 15 -7.89 15.90 -17.72
C VAL A 15 -7.47 14.45 -17.88
N LEU A 16 -6.19 14.18 -17.62
CA LEU A 16 -5.72 12.82 -17.39
C LEU A 16 -5.62 12.62 -15.88
N GLU A 17 -6.08 11.47 -15.43
CA GLU A 17 -5.81 10.98 -14.08
C GLU A 17 -4.85 9.78 -14.16
N PRO A 18 -3.56 9.99 -14.51
CA PRO A 18 -2.56 8.93 -14.40
C PRO A 18 -2.56 8.39 -12.97
N VAL A 19 -2.46 7.07 -12.84
CA VAL A 19 -2.41 6.42 -11.54
C VAL A 19 -1.04 5.78 -11.39
N GLU A 20 -0.27 6.26 -10.41
CA GLU A 20 0.98 5.64 -10.02
C GLU A 20 0.71 4.50 -9.04
N ARG A 21 1.37 3.35 -9.25
CA ARG A 21 1.28 2.22 -8.33
C ARG A 21 2.54 2.12 -7.48
N VAL A 22 2.42 2.48 -6.21
CA VAL A 22 3.44 2.23 -5.18
C VAL A 22 3.35 0.77 -4.75
N SER A 23 4.47 0.06 -4.75
CA SER A 23 4.56 -1.35 -4.32
C SER A 23 5.54 -1.48 -3.17
N THR A 24 5.10 -2.10 -2.08
CA THR A 24 5.83 -2.18 -0.81
C THR A 24 5.54 -3.51 -0.10
N TRP A 25 6.22 -3.81 1.01
CA TRP A 25 5.95 -5.00 1.82
C TRP A 25 6.04 -4.76 3.33
N VAL A 26 5.34 -5.62 4.07
CA VAL A 26 5.39 -5.72 5.53
C VAL A 26 5.38 -7.20 5.93
N ALA A 27 6.11 -7.54 6.99
CA ALA A 27 6.08 -8.84 7.63
C ALA A 27 5.57 -8.69 9.07
N PHE A 28 4.76 -9.63 9.52
CA PHE A 28 4.13 -9.61 10.83
C PHE A 28 3.87 -11.03 11.32
N GLN A 29 3.78 -11.21 12.63
CA GLN A 29 3.48 -12.48 13.27
C GLN A 29 2.00 -12.85 13.14
N SER A 30 1.64 -14.09 13.49
CA SER A 30 0.25 -14.56 13.41
C SER A 30 -0.72 -13.78 14.28
N ASP A 31 -0.24 -13.17 15.36
CA ASP A 31 -1.02 -12.29 16.22
C ASP A 31 -1.33 -10.94 15.56
N GLY A 32 -0.53 -10.52 14.57
CA GLY A 32 -0.62 -9.23 13.89
C GLY A 32 0.54 -8.28 14.20
N THR A 33 1.47 -8.67 15.06
CA THR A 33 2.62 -7.83 15.45
C THR A 33 3.61 -7.70 14.29
N VAL A 34 3.85 -6.46 13.82
CA VAL A 34 4.80 -6.17 12.75
C VAL A 34 6.23 -6.47 13.18
N THR A 35 6.95 -7.24 12.37
CA THR A 35 8.36 -7.59 12.63
C THR A 35 9.32 -6.78 11.78
N SER A 36 8.93 -6.45 10.55
CA SER A 36 9.75 -5.67 9.62
C SER A 36 8.94 -5.17 8.43
N CYS A 37 9.41 -4.14 7.76
CA CYS A 37 8.86 -3.63 6.51
C CYS A 37 9.95 -2.93 5.69
N ASP A 38 9.67 -2.59 4.44
CA ASP A 38 10.53 -1.65 3.72
C ASP A 38 10.25 -0.20 4.10
N SER A 39 11.15 0.69 3.66
CA SER A 39 11.03 2.13 3.91
C SER A 39 9.74 2.70 3.31
N LEU A 40 9.31 2.30 2.12
CA LEU A 40 8.11 2.85 1.50
C LEU A 40 6.85 2.56 2.33
N PHE A 41 6.75 1.38 2.94
CA PHE A 41 5.65 1.06 3.86
C PHE A 41 5.64 2.02 5.05
N ALA A 42 6.80 2.22 5.67
CA ALA A 42 6.94 3.12 6.80
C ALA A 42 6.51 4.55 6.44
N HIS A 43 7.00 5.08 5.31
CA HIS A 43 6.67 6.43 4.86
C HIS A 43 5.18 6.60 4.55
N LEU A 44 4.53 5.61 3.91
CA LEU A 44 3.08 5.65 3.65
C LEU A 44 2.27 5.77 4.94
N HIS A 45 2.75 5.18 6.04
CA HIS A 45 2.10 5.26 7.34
C HIS A 45 2.58 6.44 8.22
N GLY A 46 3.47 7.30 7.71
CA GLY A 46 3.98 8.47 8.44
C GLY A 46 5.12 8.18 9.43
N TYR A 47 5.86 7.09 9.21
CA TYR A 47 7.07 6.74 9.95
C TYR A 47 8.33 7.08 9.14
N VAL A 48 9.45 7.30 9.82
CA VAL A 48 10.74 7.66 9.18
C VAL A 48 11.48 6.41 8.72
N SER A 49 11.40 5.33 9.49
CA SER A 49 12.06 4.06 9.19
C SER A 49 11.13 2.88 9.45
N GLY A 50 11.47 1.72 8.87
CA GLY A 50 10.74 0.48 9.16
C GLY A 50 10.92 -0.04 10.58
N GLU A 51 12.00 0.37 11.26
CA GLU A 51 12.25 0.04 12.67
C GLU A 51 11.22 0.70 13.58
N ASP A 52 10.78 1.92 13.26
CA ASP A 52 9.73 2.64 14.00
C ASP A 52 8.35 1.98 13.87
N VAL A 53 8.17 1.11 12.87
CA VAL A 53 6.93 0.36 12.61
C VAL A 53 6.95 -1.00 13.31
N ALA A 54 8.13 -1.54 13.60
CA ALA A 54 8.26 -2.84 14.26
C ALA A 54 7.64 -2.80 15.67
N GLY A 55 6.95 -3.88 16.04
CA GLY A 55 6.21 -3.99 17.29
C GLY A 55 4.78 -3.43 17.24
N GLN A 56 4.41 -2.65 16.22
CA GLN A 56 3.05 -2.17 16.05
C GLN A 56 2.12 -3.27 15.56
N HIS A 57 0.82 -3.16 15.85
CA HIS A 57 -0.15 -4.10 15.33
C HIS A 57 -0.56 -3.74 13.90
N ILE A 58 -0.60 -4.73 13.00
CA ILE A 58 -0.94 -4.48 11.60
C ILE A 58 -2.34 -3.90 11.42
N THR A 59 -3.27 -4.13 12.37
CA THR A 59 -4.60 -3.51 12.35
C THR A 59 -4.59 -2.04 12.73
N ASP A 60 -3.55 -1.52 13.38
CA ASP A 60 -3.44 -0.08 13.63
C ASP A 60 -3.10 0.66 12.35
N LEU A 61 -2.32 0.02 11.49
CA LEU A 61 -1.90 0.50 10.17
C LEU A 61 -2.95 0.20 9.09
N ILE A 62 -3.60 -0.97 9.14
CA ILE A 62 -4.58 -1.43 8.16
C ILE A 62 -5.81 -1.99 8.91
N PRO A 63 -6.74 -1.14 9.38
CA PRO A 63 -7.80 -1.53 10.32
C PRO A 63 -8.74 -2.65 9.89
N SER A 64 -8.97 -2.80 8.59
CA SER A 64 -9.87 -3.84 8.06
C SER A 64 -9.14 -5.08 7.53
N VAL A 65 -7.84 -5.22 7.80
CA VAL A 65 -7.10 -6.43 7.43
C VAL A 65 -7.64 -7.63 8.21
N GLN A 66 -7.89 -8.71 7.48
CA GLN A 66 -8.30 -9.98 8.06
C GLN A 66 -7.09 -10.91 8.12
N LEU A 67 -6.75 -11.36 9.32
CA LEU A 67 -5.67 -12.29 9.56
C LEU A 67 -6.18 -13.74 9.42
N PRO A 68 -5.38 -14.66 8.84
CA PRO A 68 -5.72 -16.07 8.87
C PRO A 68 -5.79 -16.59 10.32
N PRO A 69 -6.65 -17.58 10.61
CA PRO A 69 -6.63 -18.26 11.91
C PRO A 69 -5.27 -18.88 12.20
N SER A 70 -4.82 -18.80 13.45
CA SER A 70 -3.51 -19.28 13.90
C SER A 70 -3.24 -20.73 13.48
N GLY A 71 -2.06 -20.97 12.92
CA GLY A 71 -1.61 -22.31 12.53
C GLY A 71 -2.23 -22.90 11.26
N GLN A 72 -3.07 -22.15 10.54
CA GLN A 72 -3.69 -22.61 9.29
C GLN A 72 -3.06 -21.97 8.05
N HIS A 73 -3.13 -22.70 6.92
CA HIS A 73 -2.79 -22.16 5.61
C HIS A 73 -3.73 -21.00 5.26
N ILE A 74 -3.19 -19.95 4.62
CA ILE A 74 -3.95 -18.76 4.23
C ILE A 74 -5.15 -19.16 3.36
N PRO A 75 -6.40 -18.93 3.82
CA PRO A 75 -7.59 -19.18 3.02
C PRO A 75 -7.56 -18.39 1.71
N LYS A 76 -8.06 -18.98 0.61
CA LYS A 76 -8.02 -18.34 -0.72
C LYS A 76 -8.66 -16.95 -0.73
N ASN A 77 -9.73 -16.76 0.05
CA ASN A 77 -10.44 -15.49 0.21
C ASN A 77 -9.65 -14.43 1.00
N LEU A 78 -8.67 -14.83 1.81
CA LEU A 78 -7.82 -13.90 2.58
C LEU A 78 -6.49 -13.58 1.88
N LYS A 79 -6.17 -14.29 0.80
CA LYS A 79 -4.90 -14.15 0.09
C LYS A 79 -4.70 -12.78 -0.52
N ILE A 80 -5.77 -12.16 -1.05
CA ILE A 80 -5.74 -10.80 -1.59
C ILE A 80 -6.90 -10.05 -0.96
N GLN A 81 -6.62 -8.91 -0.33
CA GLN A 81 -7.61 -8.09 0.34
C GLN A 81 -7.49 -6.65 -0.15
N ARG A 82 -8.64 -6.01 -0.37
CA ARG A 82 -8.72 -4.56 -0.58
C ARG A 82 -9.08 -3.94 0.75
N SER A 83 -8.31 -2.96 1.17
CA SER A 83 -8.45 -2.34 2.49
C SER A 83 -8.03 -0.87 2.42
N VAL A 84 -7.94 -0.25 3.58
CA VAL A 84 -7.53 1.13 3.76
C VAL A 84 -6.37 1.15 4.74
N GLY A 85 -5.27 1.79 4.32
CA GLY A 85 -4.16 2.13 5.21
C GLY A 85 -4.49 3.39 5.99
N ARG A 86 -3.99 3.47 7.22
CA ARG A 86 -4.10 4.63 8.11
C ARG A 86 -2.71 5.09 8.50
N ALA A 87 -2.38 6.33 8.18
CA ALA A 87 -1.16 6.98 8.64
C ALA A 87 -1.32 7.55 10.05
N ARG A 88 -0.20 7.88 10.71
CA ARG A 88 -0.17 8.38 12.09
C ARG A 88 -0.92 9.69 12.30
N ASP A 89 -1.01 10.52 11.27
CA ASP A 89 -1.77 11.76 11.25
C ASP A 89 -3.30 11.53 11.09
N GLY A 90 -3.72 10.27 10.95
CA GLY A 90 -5.12 9.89 10.73
C GLY A 90 -5.52 9.85 9.26
N THR A 91 -4.65 10.28 8.33
CA THR A 91 -4.91 10.22 6.89
C THR A 91 -5.12 8.77 6.47
N THR A 92 -6.12 8.53 5.63
CA THR A 92 -6.42 7.19 5.12
C THR A 92 -6.24 7.12 3.62
N PHE A 93 -5.76 5.98 3.14
CA PHE A 93 -5.50 5.74 1.71
C PHE A 93 -5.93 4.34 1.29
N PRO A 94 -6.54 4.17 0.10
CA PRO A 94 -6.92 2.86 -0.39
C PRO A 94 -5.68 2.02 -0.71
N LEU A 95 -5.70 0.75 -0.31
CA LEU A 95 -4.63 -0.19 -0.63
C LEU A 95 -5.17 -1.58 -0.97
N SER A 96 -4.34 -2.35 -1.67
CA SER A 96 -4.53 -3.79 -1.81
C SER A 96 -3.35 -4.51 -1.19
N LEU A 97 -3.59 -5.59 -0.46
CA LEU A 97 -2.54 -6.41 0.14
C LEU A 97 -2.67 -7.87 -0.28
N LYS A 98 -1.54 -8.54 -0.46
CA LYS A 98 -1.47 -9.98 -0.76
C LYS A 98 -0.65 -10.70 0.28
N LEU A 99 -1.30 -11.57 1.04
CA LEU A 99 -0.68 -12.37 2.08
C LEU A 99 0.06 -13.58 1.51
N LYS A 100 1.22 -13.88 2.09
CA LYS A 100 2.01 -15.10 1.91
C LYS A 100 2.45 -15.61 3.28
N SER A 101 2.49 -16.92 3.46
CA SER A 101 3.10 -17.52 4.64
C SER A 101 4.61 -17.32 4.58
N GLN A 102 5.20 -16.90 5.69
CA GLN A 102 6.64 -16.86 5.85
C GLN A 102 7.09 -18.22 6.39
N PRO A 103 8.09 -18.88 5.78
CA PRO A 103 8.64 -20.10 6.35
C PRO A 103 9.23 -19.78 7.73
N SER A 104 8.91 -20.60 8.73
CA SER A 104 9.60 -20.55 10.01
C SER A 104 11.07 -20.91 9.76
N SER A 105 11.98 -19.99 10.06
CA SER A 105 13.40 -20.34 10.14
C SER A 105 13.55 -21.26 11.34
N GLU A 106 13.72 -22.55 11.10
CA GLU A 106 13.96 -23.54 12.15
C GLU A 106 15.38 -23.40 12.70
N GLU A 107 15.60 -22.47 13.63
CA GLU A 107 16.76 -22.51 14.54
C GLU A 107 16.34 -21.99 15.92
N ALA A 108 15.79 -22.89 16.76
CA ALA A 108 15.88 -22.78 18.22
C ALA A 108 15.55 -24.14 18.85
N THR A 109 16.61 -24.77 19.34
CA THR A 109 16.67 -25.82 20.36
C THR A 109 15.62 -25.70 21.46
N THR A 110 14.97 -26.84 21.75
CA THR A 110 14.42 -27.26 23.06
C THR A 110 13.55 -26.29 23.85
N GLY A 111 12.25 -26.59 23.91
CA GLY A 111 11.38 -26.24 25.04
C GLY A 111 10.42 -25.08 24.80
N GLU A 112 9.15 -25.42 24.60
CA GLU A 112 7.98 -24.62 24.99
C GLU A 112 7.68 -23.32 24.19
N ALA A 113 7.14 -23.49 22.98
CA ALA A 113 5.97 -22.78 22.41
C ALA A 113 5.83 -23.22 20.94
N ALA A 114 4.60 -23.33 20.43
CA ALA A 114 4.37 -23.65 19.01
C ALA A 114 5.09 -22.61 18.12
N PRO A 115 5.68 -23.01 16.97
CA PRO A 115 6.38 -22.08 16.09
C PRO A 115 5.41 -20.98 15.64
N VAL A 116 5.72 -19.73 16.02
CA VAL A 116 4.92 -18.57 15.64
C VAL A 116 5.05 -18.38 14.13
N SER A 117 4.04 -18.82 13.39
CA SER A 117 4.03 -18.70 11.93
C SER A 117 3.88 -17.24 11.54
N GLY A 118 4.86 -16.70 10.83
CA GLY A 118 4.84 -15.34 10.33
C GLY A 118 4.14 -15.23 8.97
N TYR A 119 3.71 -14.02 8.63
CA TYR A 119 3.17 -13.65 7.34
C TYR A 119 4.00 -12.54 6.72
N ARG A 120 4.08 -12.55 5.38
CA ARG A 120 4.60 -11.45 4.59
C ARG A 120 3.51 -10.97 3.63
N ALA A 121 3.21 -9.68 3.66
CA ALA A 121 2.26 -9.04 2.77
C ALA A 121 2.99 -8.20 1.72
N SER A 122 2.61 -8.36 0.46
CA SER A 122 2.88 -7.34 -0.57
C SER A 122 1.73 -6.34 -0.57
N VAL A 123 2.02 -5.05 -0.52
CA VAL A 123 1.03 -3.98 -0.45
C VAL A 123 1.17 -3.09 -1.69
N TRP A 124 0.03 -2.71 -2.26
CA TRP A 124 -0.07 -1.82 -3.40
C TRP A 124 -0.98 -0.65 -3.07
N VAL A 125 -0.47 0.56 -3.30
CA VAL A 125 -1.22 1.80 -3.18
C VAL A 125 -1.26 2.45 -4.55
N PHE A 126 -2.40 3.00 -4.91
CA PHE A 126 -2.60 3.69 -6.18
C PHE A 126 -2.78 5.18 -5.88
N CYS A 127 -1.81 5.99 -6.29
CA CYS A 127 -1.83 7.42 -6.13
C CYS A 127 -2.33 8.06 -7.42
N THR A 128 -3.35 8.91 -7.32
CA THR A 128 -3.78 9.72 -8.47
C THR A 128 -2.79 10.85 -8.70
N ILE A 129 -2.33 10.96 -9.94
CA ILE A 129 -1.59 12.11 -10.44
C ILE A 129 -2.60 12.90 -11.28
N SER A 130 -2.92 14.13 -10.90
CA SER A 130 -3.76 14.99 -11.73
C SER A 130 -2.91 15.71 -12.76
N GLY A 131 -3.21 15.52 -14.04
CA GLY A 131 -2.55 16.21 -15.15
C GLY A 131 -3.56 16.91 -16.05
N LEU A 132 -3.23 18.12 -16.49
CA LEU A 132 -4.02 18.86 -17.47
C LEU A 132 -3.20 19.01 -18.75
N ILE A 133 -3.76 18.53 -19.86
CA ILE A 133 -3.17 18.69 -21.19
C ILE A 133 -4.10 19.58 -22.01
N THR A 134 -3.52 20.56 -22.70
CA THR A 134 -4.25 21.37 -23.69
C THR A 134 -3.89 20.86 -25.06
N LEU A 135 -4.89 20.39 -25.80
CA LEU A 135 -4.74 19.92 -27.17
C LEU A 135 -5.32 20.94 -28.14
N LEU A 136 -4.69 21.07 -29.29
CA LEU A 136 -5.27 21.70 -30.45
C LEU A 136 -6.41 20.82 -31.00
N PRO A 137 -7.33 21.37 -31.83
CA PRO A 137 -8.45 20.61 -32.38
C PRO A 137 -8.03 19.42 -33.25
N ASP A 138 -6.80 19.44 -33.77
CA ASP A 138 -6.21 18.35 -34.56
C ASP A 138 -5.55 17.25 -33.70
N GLY A 139 -5.62 17.37 -32.37
CA GLY A 139 -5.08 16.41 -31.41
C GLY A 139 -3.59 16.57 -31.11
N THR A 140 -2.96 17.66 -31.57
CA THR A 140 -1.55 18.00 -31.24
C THR A 140 -1.40 18.89 -30.02
#